data_AF-A0A800FK75-F1
#
_entry.id   AF-A0A800FK75-F1
#
_cell.length_a   1.000
_cell.length_b   1.000
_cell.length_c   1.000
_cell.angle_alpha   90.00
_cell.angle_beta   90.00
_cell.angle_gamma   90.00
#
_symmetry.space_group_name_H-M   'P 1'
#
loop_
_entity.id
_entity.type
_entity.pdbx_description
1 polymer ?
#
loop_
_entity_poly.entity_id
_entity_poly.type
_entity_poly.pdbx_seq_one_letter_code
_entity_poly.pdbx_strand_id
1 'polypeptide(L)' 'DYVHVLINGKIAKTGGENLAEQLEDKGYSWLDN' A
#
# COMPACT_ATOMS: atom_id res chain seq x y z
N ASP A 1 -9.70 9.57 6.71
CA ASP A 1 -9.22 9.44 5.32
C ASP A 1 -8.61 8.06 5.10
N TYR A 2 -8.56 7.59 3.85
CA TYR A 2 -8.03 6.27 3.51
C TYR A 2 -7.08 6.34 2.33
N VAL A 3 -6.03 5.55 2.39
CA VAL A 3 -5.07 5.29 1.32
C VAL A 3 -5.35 3.90 0.76
N HIS A 4 -5.54 3.83 -0.55
CA HIS A 4 -5.71 2.58 -1.28
C HIS A 4 -4.50 2.35 -2.18
N VAL A 5 -3.89 1.18 -2.07
CA VAL A 5 -2.80 0.76 -2.94
C VAL A 5 -3.37 -0.20 -3.98
N LEU A 6 -3.17 0.14 -5.25
CA LEU A 6 -3.58 -0.68 -6.38
C LEU A 6 -2.39 -1.40 -6.99
N ILE A 7 -2.52 -2.71 -7.18
CA ILE A 7 -1.57 -3.54 -7.93
C ILE A 7 -2.36 -4.28 -8.99
N ASN A 8 -1.89 -4.25 -10.23
CA ASN A 8 -2.54 -4.90 -11.38
C ASN A 8 -4.03 -4.53 -11.54
N GLY A 9 -4.37 -3.26 -11.28
CA GLY A 9 -5.74 -2.76 -11.41
C GLY A 9 -6.72 -3.23 -10.33
N LYS A 10 -6.24 -3.87 -9.26
CA LYS A 10 -7.04 -4.30 -8.11
C LYS A 10 -6.51 -3.67 -6.83
N ILE A 11 -7.37 -3.48 -5.84
CA ILE A 11 -6.95 -3.01 -4.51
C ILE A 11 -6.16 -4.15 -3.85
N ALA A 12 -4.86 -3.92 -3.66
CA ALA A 12 -3.99 -4.84 -2.94
C ALA A 12 -4.05 -4.58 -1.43
N LYS A 13 -4.17 -3.31 -1.03
CA LYS A 13 -4.26 -2.93 0.39
C LYS A 13 -5.00 -1.61 0.58
N THR A 14 -5.65 -1.49 1.73
CA THR A 14 -6.25 -0.25 2.21
C THR A 14 -5.74 0.04 3.62
N GLY A 15 -5.48 1.31 3.92
CA GLY A 15 -5.00 1.74 5.23
C GLY A 15 -5.21 3.25 5.44
N GLY A 16 -4.72 3.76 6.57
CA GLY A 16 -4.67 5.20 6.84
C GLY A 16 -3.34 5.82 6.39
N GLU A 17 -3.02 6.99 6.92
CA GLU A 17 -1.78 7.74 6.64
C GLU A 17 -0.49 6.92 6.84
N ASN A 18 -0.45 6.05 7.86
CA ASN A 18 0.68 5.17 8.16
C ASN A 18 0.99 4.15 7.04
N LEU A 19 0.07 3.96 6.08
CA LEU A 19 0.32 3.10 4.92
C LEU A 19 1.32 3.75 3.96
N ALA A 20 1.31 5.08 3.85
CA ALA A 20 2.27 5.81 3.03
C ALA A 20 3.68 5.69 3.60
N GLU A 21 3.86 5.90 4.91
CA GLU A 21 5.15 5.75 5.58
C GLU A 21 5.73 4.34 5.40
N GLN A 22 4.89 3.30 5.53
CA GLN A 22 5.32 1.91 5.32
C GLN A 22 5.74 1.61 3.89
N LEU A 23 5.13 2.26 2.90
CA LEU A 23 5.52 2.14 1.49
C LEU A 23 6.87 2.80 1.22
N GLU A 24 7.14 3.94 1.86
CA GLU A 24 8.44 4.61 1.75
C GLU A 24 9.55 3.77 2.37
N ASP A 25 9.32 3.20 3.55
CA ASP A 25 10.33 2.40 4.26
C ASP A 25 10.61 1.04 3.62
N LYS A 26 9.55 0.33 3.19
CA LYS A 26 9.66 -1.08 2.74
C LYS A 26 9.56 -1.24 1.22
N GLY A 27 9.27 -0.17 0.48
CA GLY A 27 8.95 -0.24 -0.94
C GLY A 27 7.63 -0.98 -1.21
N TYR A 28 7.39 -1.38 -2.46
CA TYR A 28 6.17 -2.10 -2.86
C TYR A 28 6.27 -3.63 -2.70
N SER A 29 7.47 -4.18 -2.50
CA SER A 29 7.73 -5.62 -2.56
C SER A 29 7.00 -6.47 -1.51
N TRP A 30 6.58 -5.87 -0.39
CA TRP A 30 5.86 -6.58 0.67
C TRP A 30 4.36 -6.73 0.39
N LEU A 31 3.85 -6.09 -0.67
CA LEU A 31 2.44 -6.16 -1.08
C LEU A 31 2.17 -7.30 -2.08
N ASP A 32 3.22 -7.95 -2.60
CA ASP A 32 3.14 -8.95 -3.68
C ASP A 32 3.04 -10.41 -3.17
N ASN A 33 2.49 -10.62 -1.96
CA ASN A 33 2.23 -11.96 -1.39
C ASN A 33 0.74 -12.29 -1.28
#